data_AF-R5EEZ4-F1
#
_entry.id   AF-R5EEZ4-F1
#
_cell.length_a   1.000
_cell.length_b   1.000
_cell.length_c   1.000
_cell.angle_alpha   90.00
_cell.angle_beta   90.00
_cell.angle_gamma   90.00
#
_symmetry.space_group_name_H-M   'P 1'
#
loop_
_entity.id
_entity.type
_entity.pdbx_description
1 polymer ?
#
loop_
_entity_poly.entity_id
_entity_poly.type
_entity_poly.pdbx_seq_one_letter_code
_entity_poly.pdbx_strand_id
1 'polypeptide(L)'
;MGKTGQFAEKQTAAVQSAGFEKFKTVMSKVNSVINLVGVWLFRLRKFIMAAPVVYAAIRLASYNGQHLPEQVGLDLQSTGEFAMTVSRQLAVMGPLGLTAACLLLMFCSRKAMYPWAISIFTLALPVLLLVSNVYPS
;
A
#
# COMPACT_ATOMS: atom_id res chain seq x y z
N MET A 1 72.23 3.31 -13.23
CA MET A 1 71.09 4.12 -12.73
C MET A 1 69.71 3.68 -13.25
N GLY A 2 69.53 2.49 -13.88
CA GLY A 2 68.25 2.13 -14.55
C GLY A 2 67.25 1.28 -13.76
N LYS A 3 67.56 0.80 -12.55
CA LYS A 3 66.67 -0.11 -11.80
C LYS A 3 65.69 0.60 -10.86
N THR A 4 65.98 1.79 -10.38
CA THR A 4 65.11 2.52 -9.43
C THR A 4 63.88 3.15 -10.08
N GLY A 5 63.96 3.55 -11.35
CA GLY A 5 62.81 4.12 -12.09
C GLY A 5 61.71 3.11 -12.43
N GLN A 6 62.08 1.87 -12.80
CA GLN A 6 61.11 0.81 -13.14
C GLN A 6 60.25 0.35 -11.96
N PHE A 7 60.79 0.39 -10.73
CA PHE A 7 60.04 0.03 -9.52
C PHE A 7 59.05 1.13 -9.12
N ALA A 8 59.43 2.40 -9.29
CA ALA A 8 58.53 3.53 -9.05
C ALA A 8 57.34 3.50 -10.02
N GLU A 9 57.58 3.25 -11.31
CA GLU A 9 56.53 3.20 -12.35
C GLU A 9 55.54 2.04 -12.14
N LYS A 10 56.05 0.86 -11.75
CA LYS A 10 55.20 -0.30 -11.39
C LYS A 10 54.41 -0.09 -10.10
N GLN A 11 54.97 0.61 -9.11
CA GLN A 11 54.23 0.96 -7.89
C GLN A 11 53.11 1.96 -8.19
N THR A 12 53.34 2.98 -9.02
CA THR A 12 52.28 3.91 -9.45
C THR A 12 51.16 3.21 -10.23
N ALA A 13 51.49 2.29 -11.14
CA ALA A 13 50.49 1.53 -11.89
C ALA A 13 49.66 0.59 -11.00
N ALA A 14 50.27 -0.05 -10.00
CA ALA A 14 49.58 -0.92 -9.05
C ALA A 14 48.69 -0.15 -8.06
N VAL A 15 49.13 1.04 -7.63
CA VAL A 15 48.32 1.94 -6.79
C VAL A 15 47.14 2.51 -7.58
N GLN A 16 47.34 2.85 -8.85
CA GLN A 16 46.29 3.36 -9.73
C GLN A 16 45.26 2.28 -10.10
N SER A 17 45.68 1.03 -10.34
CA SER A 17 44.77 -0.09 -10.58
C SER A 17 43.98 -0.48 -9.32
N ALA A 18 44.63 -0.51 -8.15
CA ALA A 18 43.95 -0.73 -6.88
C ALA A 18 42.95 0.40 -6.54
N GLY A 19 43.28 1.65 -6.87
CA GLY A 19 42.36 2.79 -6.75
C GLY A 19 41.15 2.67 -7.68
N PHE A 20 41.36 2.21 -8.91
CA PHE A 20 40.31 2.01 -9.91
C PHE A 20 39.36 0.86 -9.55
N GLU A 21 39.88 -0.24 -9.00
CA GLU A 21 39.06 -1.35 -8.50
C GLU A 21 38.20 -0.95 -7.29
N LYS A 22 38.75 -0.15 -6.36
CA LYS A 22 37.97 0.44 -5.27
C LYS A 22 36.86 1.36 -5.79
N PHE A 23 37.16 2.18 -6.79
CA PHE A 23 36.17 3.05 -7.46
C PHE A 23 35.05 2.25 -8.13
N LYS A 24 35.37 1.19 -8.89
CA LYS A 24 34.39 0.27 -9.47
C LYS A 24 33.51 -0.37 -8.41
N THR A 25 34.09 -0.78 -7.29
CA THR A 25 33.35 -1.40 -6.18
C THR A 25 32.35 -0.41 -5.55
N VAL A 26 32.76 0.85 -5.37
CA VAL A 26 31.88 1.92 -4.88
C VAL A 26 30.77 2.23 -5.88
N MET A 27 31.10 2.34 -7.18
CA MET A 27 30.12 2.54 -8.27
C MET A 27 29.07 1.43 -8.32
N SER A 28 29.49 0.17 -8.19
CA SER A 28 28.58 -0.99 -8.17
C SER A 28 27.64 -0.94 -6.96
N LYS A 29 28.14 -0.59 -5.78
CA LYS A 29 27.33 -0.38 -4.57
C LYS A 29 26.32 0.75 -4.74
N VAL A 30 26.75 1.88 -5.29
CA VAL A 30 25.89 3.04 -5.56
C VAL A 30 24.79 2.66 -6.55
N ASN A 31 25.12 1.94 -7.63
CA ASN A 31 24.13 1.49 -8.60
C ASN A 31 23.11 0.54 -7.99
N SER A 32 23.54 -0.37 -7.09
CA SER A 32 22.64 -1.26 -6.35
C SER A 32 21.71 -0.49 -5.41
N VAL A 33 22.23 0.50 -4.67
CA VAL A 33 21.43 1.36 -3.79
C VAL A 33 20.44 2.20 -4.60
N ILE A 34 20.85 2.79 -5.72
CA ILE A 34 19.98 3.55 -6.62
C ILE A 34 18.87 2.65 -7.18
N ASN A 35 19.19 1.41 -7.55
CA ASN A 35 18.19 0.48 -8.06
C ASN A 35 17.22 0.04 -6.94
N LEU A 36 17.71 -0.17 -5.71
CA LEU A 36 16.89 -0.46 -4.54
C LEU A 36 15.95 0.71 -4.21
N VAL A 37 16.49 1.94 -4.16
CA VAL A 37 15.74 3.18 -3.90
C VAL A 37 14.74 3.43 -5.02
N GLY A 38 15.12 3.23 -6.28
CA GLY A 38 14.23 3.33 -7.44
C GLY A 38 13.05 2.37 -7.35
N VAL A 39 13.28 1.11 -6.99
CA VAL A 39 12.21 0.12 -6.76
C VAL A 39 11.32 0.52 -5.58
N TRP A 40 11.91 1.04 -4.50
CA TRP A 40 11.17 1.50 -3.32
C TRP A 40 10.27 2.70 -3.64
N LEU A 41 10.78 3.67 -4.42
CA LEU A 41 10.07 4.86 -4.87
C LEU A 41 8.93 4.50 -5.84
N PHE A 42 9.17 3.52 -6.72
CA PHE A 42 8.12 2.95 -7.58
C PHE A 42 7.03 2.23 -6.78
N ARG A 43 7.39 1.62 -5.66
CA ARG A 43 6.45 1.01 -4.72
C ARG A 43 5.69 2.08 -3.92
N LEU A 44 6.31 3.21 -3.64
CA LEU A 44 5.73 4.37 -2.95
C LEU A 44 4.55 5.00 -3.72
N ARG A 45 4.58 4.95 -5.06
CA ARG A 45 3.43 5.32 -5.93
C ARG A 45 2.13 4.64 -5.52
N LYS A 46 2.18 3.37 -5.08
CA LYS A 46 0.98 2.62 -4.67
C LYS A 46 0.38 3.16 -3.37
N PHE A 47 1.21 3.67 -2.46
CA PHE A 47 0.75 4.29 -1.22
C PHE A 47 0.02 5.62 -1.47
N ILE A 48 0.52 6.42 -2.42
CA ILE A 48 -0.13 7.69 -2.80
C ILE A 48 -1.54 7.45 -3.37
N MET A 49 -1.72 6.41 -4.21
CA MET A 49 -3.04 6.04 -4.73
C MET A 49 -3.96 5.35 -3.70
N ALA A 50 -3.38 4.70 -2.69
CA ALA A 50 -4.14 4.07 -1.61
C ALA A 50 -4.60 5.05 -0.52
N ALA A 51 -3.88 6.17 -0.34
CA ALA A 51 -4.20 7.20 0.65
C ALA A 51 -5.66 7.68 0.65
N PRO A 52 -6.29 8.04 -0.50
CA PRO A 52 -7.70 8.47 -0.50
C PRO A 52 -8.67 7.36 -0.06
N VAL A 53 -8.37 6.10 -0.41
CA VAL A 53 -9.19 4.94 -0.06
C VAL A 53 -9.13 4.67 1.44
N VAL A 54 -7.92 4.72 2.02
CA VAL A 54 -7.72 4.57 3.47
C VAL A 54 -8.43 5.69 4.22
N TYR A 55 -8.29 6.93 3.76
CA TYR A 55 -8.96 8.08 4.37
C TYR A 55 -10.48 7.93 4.34
N ALA A 56 -11.05 7.57 3.18
CA ALA A 56 -12.49 7.36 3.04
C ALA A 56 -13.00 6.21 3.93
N ALA A 57 -12.26 5.10 3.99
CA ALA A 57 -12.62 3.94 4.82
C ALA A 57 -12.64 4.29 6.32
N ILE A 58 -11.62 5.01 6.81
CA ILE A 58 -11.55 5.44 8.21
C ILE A 58 -12.67 6.44 8.52
N ARG A 59 -12.91 7.39 7.62
CA ARG A 59 -13.95 8.42 7.80
C ARG A 59 -15.36 7.82 7.78
N LEU A 60 -15.63 6.86 6.91
CA LEU A 60 -16.90 6.13 6.90
C LEU A 60 -17.06 5.27 8.13
N ALA A 61 -15.99 4.59 8.56
CA ALA A 61 -16.03 3.79 9.77
C ALA A 61 -16.29 4.60 11.03
N SER A 62 -15.67 5.78 11.16
CA SER A 62 -15.92 6.68 12.30
C SER A 62 -17.33 7.24 12.28
N TYR A 63 -17.83 7.65 11.11
CA TYR A 63 -19.19 8.14 10.95
C TYR A 63 -20.24 7.05 11.26
N ASN A 64 -20.06 5.87 10.69
CA ASN A 64 -20.94 4.71 10.89
C ASN A 64 -20.92 4.20 12.34
N GLY A 65 -19.77 4.28 13.01
CA GLY A 65 -19.66 3.95 14.43
C GLY A 65 -20.51 4.84 15.34
N GLN A 66 -20.78 6.08 14.93
CA GLN A 66 -21.57 7.05 15.70
C GLN A 66 -23.04 7.09 15.30
N HIS A 67 -23.36 6.87 14.01
CA HIS A 67 -24.71 7.12 13.47
C HIS A 67 -25.54 5.86 13.20
N LEU A 68 -24.93 4.67 13.07
CA LEU A 68 -25.71 3.45 12.88
C LEU A 68 -26.40 3.05 14.19
N PRO A 69 -27.54 2.34 14.18
CA PRO A 69 -28.10 1.69 15.37
C PRO A 69 -27.20 0.55 15.89
N GLU A 70 -27.47 0.01 17.08
CA GLU A 70 -26.63 -1.07 17.67
C GLU A 70 -26.70 -2.36 16.85
N GLN A 71 -27.84 -2.60 16.22
CA GLN A 71 -28.07 -3.65 15.22
C GLN A 71 -28.45 -3.00 13.90
N VAL A 72 -27.76 -3.39 12.83
CA VAL A 72 -27.93 -2.89 11.47
C VAL A 72 -28.68 -3.95 10.67
N GLY A 73 -29.82 -3.57 10.11
CA GLY A 73 -30.59 -4.45 9.26
C GLY A 73 -29.90 -4.66 7.91
N LEU A 74 -29.82 -5.92 7.49
CA LEU A 74 -29.45 -6.36 6.17
C LEU A 74 -30.70 -6.94 5.49
N ASP A 75 -30.91 -6.53 4.25
CA ASP A 75 -31.99 -7.00 3.37
C ASP A 75 -33.40 -6.66 3.88
N LEU A 76 -33.94 -5.51 3.43
CA LEU A 76 -35.31 -5.08 3.72
C LEU A 76 -36.29 -5.97 2.96
N GLN A 77 -37.09 -6.77 3.67
CA GLN A 77 -38.18 -7.50 3.06
C GLN A 77 -39.34 -6.55 2.75
N SER A 78 -40.17 -6.92 1.77
CA SER A 78 -41.38 -6.16 1.39
C SER A 78 -42.43 -6.03 2.50
N THR A 79 -42.24 -6.76 3.61
CA THR A 79 -43.05 -6.70 4.84
C THR A 79 -42.63 -5.58 5.79
N GLY A 80 -41.51 -4.89 5.53
CA GLY A 80 -40.96 -3.85 6.40
C GLY A 80 -40.03 -4.38 7.50
N GLU A 81 -39.83 -5.70 7.61
CA GLU A 81 -38.83 -6.30 8.50
C GLU A 81 -37.51 -6.60 7.78
N PHE A 82 -36.40 -6.53 8.51
CA PHE A 82 -35.08 -6.90 8.02
C PHE A 82 -34.89 -8.41 8.10
N ALA A 83 -34.44 -9.04 7.00
CA ALA A 83 -34.24 -10.49 6.95
C ALA A 83 -33.11 -10.98 7.87
N MET A 84 -32.12 -10.13 8.11
CA MET A 84 -30.99 -10.44 8.98
C MET A 84 -30.50 -9.17 9.67
N THR A 85 -30.19 -9.22 10.96
CA THR A 85 -29.56 -8.10 11.67
C THR A 85 -28.12 -8.44 12.01
N VAL A 86 -27.24 -7.45 11.85
CA VAL A 86 -25.80 -7.58 12.12
C VAL A 86 -25.38 -6.50 13.09
N SER A 87 -24.47 -6.81 14.02
CA SER A 87 -24.02 -5.83 15.00
C SER A 87 -23.32 -4.65 14.34
N ARG A 88 -23.46 -3.45 14.93
CA ARG A 88 -22.78 -2.23 14.48
C ARG A 88 -21.29 -2.45 14.26
N GLN A 89 -20.64 -3.17 15.19
CA GLN A 89 -19.22 -3.45 15.11
C GLN A 89 -18.87 -4.27 13.86
N LEU A 90 -19.66 -5.28 13.51
CA LEU A 90 -19.39 -6.09 12.31
C LEU A 90 -19.66 -5.28 11.03
N ALA A 91 -20.70 -4.45 11.01
CA ALA A 91 -21.04 -3.57 9.89
C ALA A 91 -19.97 -2.49 9.64
N VAL A 92 -19.25 -2.07 10.68
CA VAL A 92 -18.14 -1.10 10.57
C VAL A 92 -16.79 -1.78 10.32
N MET A 93 -16.47 -2.82 11.09
CA MET A 93 -15.17 -3.50 11.02
C MET A 93 -15.05 -4.45 9.82
N GLY A 94 -16.15 -5.03 9.34
CA GLY A 94 -16.13 -5.92 8.17
C GLY A 94 -15.60 -5.22 6.92
N PRO A 95 -16.22 -4.11 6.47
CA PRO A 95 -15.73 -3.33 5.32
C PRO A 95 -14.31 -2.77 5.53
N LEU A 96 -13.97 -2.37 6.76
CA LEU A 96 -12.65 -1.84 7.10
C LEU A 96 -11.56 -2.93 7.01
N GLY A 97 -11.84 -4.11 7.57
CA GLY A 97 -10.96 -5.27 7.48
C GLY A 97 -10.77 -5.76 6.05
N LEU A 98 -11.84 -5.75 5.24
CA LEU A 98 -11.79 -6.13 3.84
C LEU A 98 -10.98 -5.11 3.01
N THR A 99 -11.12 -3.82 3.30
CA THR A 99 -10.27 -2.75 2.74
C THR A 99 -8.81 -2.95 3.11
N ALA A 100 -8.50 -3.22 4.39
CA ALA A 100 -7.14 -3.47 4.86
C ALA A 100 -6.52 -4.72 4.19
N ALA A 101 -7.29 -5.81 4.07
CA ALA A 101 -6.86 -7.01 3.36
C ALA A 101 -6.57 -6.72 1.87
N CYS A 102 -7.43 -5.93 1.22
CA CYS A 102 -7.23 -5.52 -0.18
C CYS A 102 -5.94 -4.69 -0.36
N LEU A 103 -5.66 -3.77 0.56
CA LEU A 103 -4.45 -2.96 0.57
C LEU A 103 -3.18 -3.80 0.81
N LEU A 104 -3.23 -4.78 1.71
CA LEU A 104 -2.13 -5.73 1.93
C LEU A 104 -1.86 -6.55 0.66
N LEU A 105 -2.90 -7.04 -0.02
CA LEU A 105 -2.76 -7.74 -1.30
C LEU A 105 -2.21 -6.83 -2.40
N MET A 106 -2.57 -5.54 -2.40
CA MET A 106 -2.01 -4.53 -3.33
C MET A 106 -0.52 -4.27 -3.08
N PHE A 107 -0.08 -4.33 -1.82
CA PHE A 107 1.33 -4.26 -1.45
C PHE A 107 2.12 -5.50 -1.88
N CYS A 108 1.53 -6.69 -1.76
CA CYS A 108 2.15 -7.95 -2.16
C CYS A 108 2.14 -8.17 -3.69
N SER A 109 1.13 -7.66 -4.41
CA SER A 109 0.97 -7.88 -5.86
C SER A 109 1.76 -6.89 -6.71
N ARG A 110 2.39 -7.38 -7.79
CA ARG A 110 3.06 -6.52 -8.79
C ARG A 110 2.07 -5.74 -9.66
N LYS A 111 0.85 -6.27 -9.88
CA LYS A 111 -0.22 -5.66 -10.71
C LYS A 111 -1.23 -4.97 -9.80
N ALA A 112 -1.00 -3.69 -9.52
CA ALA A 112 -1.73 -2.95 -8.49
C ALA A 112 -3.15 -2.48 -8.86
N MET A 113 -3.62 -2.68 -10.09
CA MET A 113 -4.91 -2.08 -10.52
C MET A 113 -6.15 -2.81 -9.97
N TYR A 114 -6.15 -4.14 -9.92
CA TYR A 114 -7.34 -4.91 -9.52
C TYR A 114 -7.73 -4.73 -8.03
N PRO A 115 -6.80 -4.80 -7.06
CA PRO A 115 -7.15 -4.61 -5.65
C PRO A 115 -7.65 -3.19 -5.33
N TRP A 116 -7.16 -2.19 -6.05
CA TRP A 116 -7.59 -0.80 -5.89
C TRP A 116 -9.04 -0.59 -6.35
N ALA A 117 -9.40 -1.13 -7.53
CA ALA A 117 -10.78 -1.07 -8.02
C ALA A 117 -11.75 -1.84 -7.12
N ILE A 118 -11.33 -3.01 -6.61
CA ILE A 118 -12.12 -3.80 -5.65
C ILE A 118 -12.32 -3.00 -4.36
N SER A 119 -11.28 -2.32 -3.86
CA SER A 119 -11.39 -1.51 -2.64
C SER A 119 -12.33 -0.31 -2.77
N ILE A 120 -12.48 0.26 -3.98
CA ILE A 120 -13.46 1.31 -4.27
C ILE A 120 -14.88 0.72 -4.26
N PHE A 121 -15.06 -0.45 -4.86
CA PHE A 121 -16.35 -1.16 -4.82
C PHE A 121 -16.76 -1.57 -3.41
N THR A 122 -15.80 -1.96 -2.56
CA THR A 122 -16.09 -2.32 -1.17
C THR A 122 -16.41 -1.11 -0.31
N LEU A 123 -16.03 0.11 -0.74
CA LEU A 123 -16.49 1.36 -0.13
C LEU A 123 -17.94 1.72 -0.51
N ALA A 124 -18.50 1.15 -1.58
CA ALA A 124 -19.91 1.35 -1.92
C ALA A 124 -20.85 0.61 -0.95
N LEU A 125 -20.42 -0.54 -0.43
CA LEU A 125 -21.20 -1.33 0.56
C LEU A 125 -21.57 -0.54 1.84
N PRO A 126 -20.65 0.12 2.56
CA PRO A 126 -21.00 0.91 3.73
C PRO A 126 -21.86 2.14 3.41
N VAL A 127 -21.78 2.69 2.19
CA VAL A 127 -22.66 3.79 1.74
C VAL A 127 -24.07 3.27 1.49
N LEU A 128 -24.21 2.12 0.81
CA LEU A 128 -25.50 1.46 0.61
C LEU A 128 -26.16 1.09 1.94
N LEU A 129 -25.40 0.56 2.91
CA LEU A 129 -25.91 0.24 4.24
C LEU A 129 -26.43 1.46 5.00
N LEU A 130 -25.74 2.60 4.88
CA LEU A 130 -26.17 3.85 5.49
C LEU A 130 -27.48 4.34 4.84
N VAL A 131 -27.56 4.38 3.52
CA VAL A 131 -28.74 4.88 2.80
C VAL A 131 -29.97 4.02 3.09
N SER A 132 -29.82 2.69 3.08
CA SER A 132 -30.91 1.76 3.38
C SER A 132 -31.41 1.84 4.84
N ASN A 133 -30.58 2.27 5.79
CA ASN A 133 -30.98 2.41 7.19
C ASN A 133 -31.44 3.84 7.56
N VAL A 134 -31.07 4.86 6.79
CA VAL A 134 -31.50 6.26 7.00
C VAL A 134 -32.81 6.57 6.27
N TYR A 135 -33.04 5.95 5.11
CA TYR A 135 -34.30 6.01 4.38
C TYR A 135 -34.92 4.61 4.31
N PRO A 136 -35.46 4.09 5.42
CA PRO A 136 -36.38 2.98 5.34
C PRO A 136 -37.61 3.49 4.59
N SER A 137 -37.91 2.91 3.43
CA SER A 137 -39.18 3.15 2.71
C SER A 137 -40.38 2.92 3.60
#